data_AF-A0A6S7KJQ8-F1
#
_entry.id   AF-A0A6S7KJQ8-F1
#
_cell.length_a   1.000
_cell.length_b   1.000
_cell.length_c   1.000
_cell.angle_alpha   90.00
_cell.angle_beta   90.00
_cell.angle_gamma   90.00
#
_symmetry.space_group_name_H-M   'P 1'
#
loop_
_entity.id
_entity.type
_entity.pdbx_description
1 polymer ?
#
loop_
_entity_poly.entity_id
_entity_poly.type
_entity_poly.pdbx_seq_one_letter_code
_entity_poly.pdbx_strand_id
1 'polypeptide(L)'
;MKKQQNKKLEEILTSITFLSAKYDELVKKVDTLEDKNKGLEVENKRLNDSVRQLELQVQQQAESISEIEQYSRRDCLEIRGIPMETNEETDKIVQAVGNLTDVVINPQDIS
;
A
#
# COMPACT_ATOMS: atom_id res chain seq x y z
N MET A 1 67.85 30.62 20.43
CA MET A 1 67.08 29.43 20.87
C MET A 1 65.70 29.77 21.43
N LYS A 2 65.57 30.52 22.54
CA LYS A 2 64.26 30.85 23.17
C LYS A 2 63.24 31.53 22.22
N LYS A 3 63.68 32.50 21.41
CA LYS A 3 62.82 33.21 20.44
C LYS A 3 62.14 32.27 19.42
N GLN A 4 62.84 31.23 18.97
CA GLN A 4 62.31 30.29 17.97
C GLN A 4 61.36 29.27 18.59
N GLN A 5 61.57 28.90 19.86
CA GLN A 5 60.64 28.07 20.62
C GLN A 5 59.32 28.81 20.88
N ASN A 6 59.37 30.10 21.25
CA ASN A 6 58.16 30.91 21.40
C ASN A 6 57.37 31.04 20.10
N LYS A 7 58.04 31.24 18.96
CA LYS A 7 57.36 31.32 17.66
C LYS A 7 56.62 30.01 17.32
N LYS A 8 57.27 28.86 17.51
CA LYS A 8 56.62 27.55 17.32
C LYS A 8 55.44 27.34 18.27
N LEU A 9 55.53 27.83 19.51
CA LEU A 9 54.44 27.75 20.48
C LEU A 9 53.23 28.59 20.04
N GLU A 10 53.44 29.80 19.51
CA GLU A 10 52.36 30.62 18.95
C GLU A 10 51.72 29.98 17.72
N GLU A 11 52.50 29.38 16.82
CA GLU A 11 51.98 28.66 15.65
C GLU A 11 51.12 27.45 16.07
N ILE A 12 51.54 26.72 17.10
CA ILE A 12 50.78 25.61 17.68
C ILE A 12 49.48 26.11 18.32
N LEU A 13 49.53 27.18 19.12
CA LEU A 13 48.32 27.77 19.73
C LEU A 13 47.31 28.21 18.67
N THR A 14 47.80 28.84 17.60
CA THR A 14 46.96 29.24 16.46
C THR A 14 46.29 28.03 15.81
N SER A 15 47.06 26.97 15.58
CA SER A 15 46.56 25.72 14.99
C SER A 15 45.53 25.02 15.88
N ILE A 16 45.74 25.00 17.20
CA ILE A 16 44.81 24.45 18.18
C ILE A 16 43.51 25.25 18.20
N THR A 17 43.59 26.58 18.19
CA THR A 17 42.40 27.44 18.20
C THR A 17 41.58 27.25 16.92
N PHE A 18 42.25 27.15 15.77
CA PHE A 18 41.61 26.83 14.50
C PHE A 18 40.94 25.45 14.52
N LEU A 19 41.62 24.43 15.04
CA LEU A 19 41.09 23.08 15.12
C LEU A 19 39.89 23.00 16.06
N SER A 20 39.93 23.69 17.21
CA SER A 20 38.80 23.79 18.13
C SER A 20 37.57 24.39 17.46
N ALA A 21 37.75 25.49 16.72
CA ALA A 21 36.64 26.11 15.98
C ALA A 21 36.06 25.17 14.91
N LYS A 22 36.90 24.37 14.23
CA LYS A 22 36.46 23.36 13.27
C LYS A 22 35.74 22.19 13.92
N TYR A 23 36.17 21.81 15.12
CA TYR A 23 35.49 20.79 15.91
C TYR A 23 34.09 21.25 16.32
N ASP A 24 33.94 22.49 16.81
CA ASP A 24 32.63 23.06 17.16
C ASP A 24 31.68 23.14 15.94
N GLU A 25 32.23 23.47 14.77
CA GLU A 25 31.47 23.47 13.52
C GLU A 25 30.99 22.04 13.15
N LEU A 26 31.84 21.04 13.36
CA LEU A 26 31.50 19.64 13.10
C LEU A 26 30.40 19.15 14.04
N VAL A 27 30.50 19.45 15.34
CA VAL A 27 29.47 19.10 16.33
C VAL A 27 28.10 19.65 15.90
N LYS A 28 28.02 20.93 15.53
CA LYS A 28 26.77 21.54 15.05
C LYS A 28 26.19 20.85 13.81
N LYS A 29 27.06 20.41 12.89
CA LYS A 29 26.63 19.67 11.70
C LYS A 29 26.11 18.28 12.06
N VAL A 30 26.74 17.60 13.02
CA VAL A 30 26.26 16.31 13.54
C VAL A 30 24.90 16.46 14.19
N ASP A 31 24.70 17.45 15.06
CA ASP A 31 23.40 17.72 15.69
C ASP A 31 22.30 17.96 14.64
N THR A 32 22.62 18.78 13.63
CA THR A 32 21.69 19.05 12.51
C THR A 32 21.35 17.78 11.72
N LEU A 33 22.32 16.88 11.52
CA LEU A 33 22.09 15.61 10.83
C LEU A 33 21.25 14.66 11.67
N GLU A 34 21.47 14.59 12.98
CA GLU A 34 20.66 13.78 13.89
C GLU A 34 19.19 14.24 13.87
N ASP A 35 18.95 15.55 13.92
CA ASP A 35 17.59 16.10 13.87
C ASP A 35 16.90 15.80 12.54
N LYS A 36 17.61 15.94 11.42
CA LYS A 36 17.10 15.55 10.10
C LYS A 36 16.79 14.06 10.02
N ASN A 37 17.65 13.22 10.60
CA ASN A 37 17.47 11.78 10.57
C ASN A 37 16.23 11.36 11.37
N LYS A 38 16.01 11.95 12.55
CA LYS A 38 14.77 11.77 13.34
C LYS A 38 13.54 12.20 12.55
N GLY A 39 13.61 13.34 11.85
CA GLY A 39 12.53 13.81 10.97
C GLY A 39 12.20 12.81 9.85
N LEU A 40 13.23 12.29 9.18
CA LEU A 40 13.08 11.29 8.12
C LEU A 40 12.50 9.96 8.63
N GLU A 41 12.87 9.52 9.84
CA GLU A 41 12.30 8.32 10.46
C GLU A 41 10.80 8.46 10.72
N VAL A 42 10.37 9.64 11.20
CA VAL A 42 8.94 9.94 11.42
C VAL A 42 8.18 9.95 10.10
N GLU A 43 8.73 10.59 9.07
CA GLU A 43 8.09 10.66 7.76
C GLU A 43 7.99 9.29 7.08
N ASN A 44 9.04 8.45 7.19
CA ASN A 44 9.01 7.08 6.69
C ASN A 44 7.92 6.25 7.36
N LYS A 45 7.76 6.35 8.68
CA LYS A 45 6.65 5.66 9.39
C LYS A 45 5.30 6.10 8.85
N ARG A 46 5.08 7.41 8.71
CA ARG A 46 3.83 7.98 8.19
C ARG A 46 3.54 7.52 6.75
N LEU A 47 4.56 7.47 5.91
CA LEU A 47 4.45 6.98 4.54
C LEU A 47 4.08 5.50 4.51
N ASN A 48 4.75 4.66 5.28
CA ASN A 48 4.44 3.23 5.38
C ASN A 48 3.01 2.99 5.87
N ASP A 49 2.54 3.76 6.85
CA ASP A 49 1.16 3.67 7.33
C ASP A 49 0.16 4.04 6.22
N SER A 50 0.47 5.10 5.46
CA SER A 50 -0.38 5.55 4.34
C SER A 50 -0.42 4.52 3.21
N VAL A 51 0.71 3.90 2.87
CA VAL A 51 0.80 2.82 1.88
C VAL A 51 -0.07 1.64 2.32
N ARG A 52 0.04 1.21 3.58
CA ARG A 52 -0.77 0.11 4.11
C ARG A 52 -2.27 0.41 4.06
N GLN A 53 -2.68 1.65 4.34
CA GLN A 53 -4.09 2.04 4.23
C GLN A 53 -4.58 2.00 2.78
N LEU A 54 -3.76 2.47 1.83
CA LEU A 54 -4.09 2.41 0.41
C LEU A 54 -4.20 0.96 -0.09
N GLU A 55 -3.30 0.07 0.33
CA GLU A 55 -3.37 -1.36 -0.01
C GLU A 55 -4.69 -1.99 0.47
N LEU A 56 -5.12 -1.68 1.70
CA LEU A 56 -6.40 -2.14 2.23
C LEU A 56 -7.59 -1.61 1.43
N GLN A 57 -7.56 -0.32 1.06
CA GLN A 57 -8.61 0.28 0.23
C GLN A 57 -8.70 -0.35 -1.15
N VAL A 58 -7.55 -0.61 -1.80
CA VAL A 58 -7.49 -1.28 -3.10
C VAL A 58 -8.07 -2.69 -3.01
N GLN A 59 -7.72 -3.44 -1.97
CA GLN A 59 -8.28 -4.77 -1.75
C GLN A 59 -9.80 -4.71 -1.58
N GLN A 60 -10.29 -3.79 -0.76
CA GLN A 60 -11.73 -3.64 -0.50
C GLN A 60 -12.50 -3.23 -1.76
N GLN A 61 -11.91 -2.35 -2.58
CA GLN A 61 -12.48 -1.98 -3.88
C GLN A 61 -12.51 -3.17 -4.85
N ALA A 62 -11.46 -3.99 -4.88
CA ALA A 62 -11.43 -5.20 -5.72
C ALA A 62 -12.53 -6.19 -5.30
N GLU A 63 -12.75 -6.37 -4.00
CA GLU A 63 -13.85 -7.20 -3.47
C GLU A 63 -15.22 -6.63 -3.90
N SER A 64 -15.43 -5.32 -3.74
CA SER A 64 -16.68 -4.67 -4.18
C SER A 64 -16.91 -4.77 -5.69
N ILE A 65 -15.87 -4.64 -6.52
CA ILE A 65 -15.97 -4.83 -7.97
C ILE A 65 -16.37 -6.27 -8.28
N SER A 66 -15.74 -7.25 -7.63
CA SER A 66 -16.08 -8.66 -7.82
C SER A 66 -17.55 -8.94 -7.49
N GLU A 67 -18.06 -8.37 -6.39
CA GLU A 67 -19.48 -8.50 -6.02
C GLU A 67 -20.41 -7.87 -7.07
N ILE A 68 -20.07 -6.67 -7.57
CA ILE A 68 -20.84 -6.00 -8.62
C ILE A 68 -20.82 -6.78 -9.93
N GLU A 69 -19.65 -7.29 -10.33
CA GLU A 69 -19.51 -8.12 -11.53
C GLU A 69 -20.35 -9.39 -11.40
N GLN A 70 -20.29 -10.08 -10.26
CA GLN A 70 -21.14 -11.23 -9.98
C GLN A 70 -22.63 -10.87 -10.06
N TYR A 71 -23.03 -9.74 -9.47
CA TYR A 71 -24.41 -9.26 -9.51
C TYR A 71 -24.86 -8.95 -10.94
N SER A 72 -24.00 -8.34 -11.77
CA SER A 72 -24.32 -8.05 -13.18
C SER A 72 -24.53 -9.30 -14.03
N ARG A 73 -23.89 -10.42 -13.68
CA ARG A 73 -24.04 -11.71 -14.38
C ARG A 73 -25.29 -12.48 -13.97
N ARG A 74 -26.00 -12.03 -12.94
CA ARG A 74 -27.21 -12.68 -12.42
C ARG A 74 -28.25 -12.91 -13.52
N ASP A 75 -28.38 -11.97 -14.44
CA ASP A 75 -29.40 -12.01 -15.50
C ASP A 75 -28.82 -12.54 -16.84
N CYS A 76 -27.62 -13.15 -16.84
CA CYS A 76 -26.89 -13.57 -18.04
C CYS A 76 -26.55 -15.09 -18.06
N LEU A 77 -27.29 -15.93 -17.33
CA LEU A 77 -27.08 -17.37 -17.35
C LEU A 77 -27.63 -17.99 -18.64
N GLU A 78 -26.72 -18.47 -19.49
CA GLU A 78 -27.06 -19.21 -20.71
C GLU A 78 -26.98 -20.73 -20.44
N ILE A 79 -28.10 -21.45 -20.59
CA ILE A 79 -28.14 -22.91 -20.51
C ILE A 79 -28.05 -23.48 -21.93
N ARG A 80 -26.95 -24.18 -22.23
CA ARG A 80 -26.72 -24.80 -23.56
C ARG A 80 -27.07 -26.29 -23.56
N GLY A 81 -27.43 -26.78 -24.75
CA GLY A 81 -27.69 -28.21 -24.98
C GLY A 81 -29.13 -28.64 -24.71
N ILE A 82 -30.05 -27.69 -24.54
CA ILE A 82 -31.49 -27.97 -24.45
C ILE A 82 -32.05 -28.16 -25.87
N PRO A 83 -32.67 -29.30 -26.20
CA PRO A 83 -33.32 -29.51 -27.49
C PRO A 83 -34.57 -28.62 -27.61
N MET A 84 -34.79 -28.02 -28.79
CA MET A 84 -35.91 -27.11 -29.03
C MET A 84 -37.21 -27.87 -29.23
N GLU A 85 -38.22 -27.55 -28.42
CA GLU A 85 -39.59 -28.08 -28.57
C GLU A 85 -40.62 -26.96 -28.81
N THR A 86 -41.76 -27.29 -29.42
CA THR A 86 -42.84 -26.30 -29.63
C THR A 86 -43.67 -26.20 -28.36
N ASN A 87 -43.96 -24.99 -27.88
CA ASN A 87 -44.63 -24.72 -26.58
C ASN A 87 -43.78 -25.04 -25.33
N GLU A 88 -42.46 -24.90 -25.43
CA GLU A 88 -41.54 -24.95 -24.30
C GLU A 88 -41.87 -23.90 -23.22
N GLU A 89 -41.79 -24.32 -21.95
CA GLU A 89 -41.89 -23.44 -20.78
C GLU A 89 -40.51 -23.33 -20.13
N THR A 90 -39.85 -22.19 -20.37
CA THR A 90 -38.47 -21.93 -19.95
C THR A 90 -38.27 -22.04 -18.44
N ASP A 91 -39.26 -21.62 -17.64
CA ASP A 91 -39.21 -21.67 -16.18
C ASP A 91 -39.08 -23.10 -15.64
N LYS A 92 -39.73 -24.06 -16.32
CA LYS A 92 -39.62 -25.48 -15.97
C LYS A 92 -38.24 -26.04 -16.28
N ILE A 93 -37.60 -25.55 -17.35
CA ILE A 93 -36.23 -25.94 -17.70
C ILE A 93 -35.27 -25.43 -16.62
N VAL A 94 -35.41 -24.17 -16.19
CA VAL A 94 -34.60 -23.60 -15.11
C VAL A 94 -34.78 -24.39 -13.81
N GLN A 95 -36.01 -24.73 -13.42
CA GLN A 95 -36.29 -25.58 -12.23
C GLN A 95 -35.70 -26.98 -12.37
N ALA A 96 -35.79 -27.59 -13.55
CA ALA A 96 -35.21 -28.92 -13.81
C ALA A 96 -33.69 -28.90 -13.69
N VAL A 97 -33.02 -27.87 -14.21
CA VAL A 97 -31.57 -27.69 -14.07
C VAL A 97 -31.18 -27.45 -12.62
N GLY A 98 -31.93 -26.61 -11.88
CA GLY A 98 -31.72 -26.41 -10.44
C GLY A 98 -31.75 -27.72 -9.66
N ASN A 99 -32.78 -28.54 -9.89
CA ASN A 99 -32.93 -29.86 -9.26
C ASN A 99 -31.77 -30.82 -9.59
N LEU A 100 -31.21 -30.76 -10.80
CA LEU A 100 -30.03 -31.58 -11.17
C LEU A 100 -28.75 -31.15 -10.45
N THR A 101 -28.71 -29.90 -9.97
CA THR A 101 -27.57 -29.32 -9.23
C THR A 101 -27.80 -29.28 -7.71
N ASP A 102 -28.85 -29.95 -7.21
CA ASP A 102 -29.28 -29.92 -5.81
C ASP A 102 -29.63 -28.51 -5.29
N VAL A 103 -30.04 -27.60 -6.17
CA VAL A 103 -30.49 -26.24 -5.85
C VAL A 103 -32.00 -26.14 -6.07
N VAL A 104 -32.75 -25.87 -4.99
CA VAL A 104 -34.20 -25.66 -5.07
C VAL A 104 -34.48 -24.25 -5.58
N ILE A 105 -35.08 -24.14 -6.77
CA ILE A 105 -35.49 -22.87 -7.39
C ILE A 105 -37.02 -22.82 -7.42
N ASN A 106 -37.62 -21.82 -6.77
CA ASN A 106 -39.06 -21.59 -6.82
C ASN A 106 -39.43 -20.70 -8.01
N PRO A 107 -40.68 -20.73 -8.50
CA PRO A 107 -41.14 -19.83 -9.56
C PRO A 107 -40.95 -18.34 -9.25
N GLN A 108 -40.95 -17.96 -7.97
CA GLN A 108 -40.74 -16.57 -7.52
C GLN A 108 -39.28 -16.13 -7.60
N ASP A 109 -38.36 -17.09 -7.75
CA ASP A 109 -36.91 -16.87 -7.88
C ASP A 109 -36.53 -16.65 -9.35
N ILE A 110 -37.46 -16.84 -10.29
CA ILE A 110 -37.29 -16.69 -11.75
C ILE A 110 -38.01 -15.40 -12.18
N SER A 111 -37.30 -14.51 -12.89
CA SER A 111 -37.79 -13.18 -13.30
C SER A 111 -38.46 -13.18 -14.67
#